data_AF-A0A0C2D0S7-F1
#
_entry.id   AF-A0A0C2D0S7-F1
#
_cell.length_a   1.000
_cell.length_b   1.000
_cell.length_c   1.000
_cell.angle_alpha   90.00
_cell.angle_beta   90.00
_cell.angle_gamma   90.00
#
_symmetry.space_group_name_H-M   'P 1'
#
loop_
_entity.id
_entity.type
_entity.pdbx_description
1 polymer ?
#
loop_
_entity_poly.entity_id
_entity_poly.type
_entity_poly.pdbx_seq_one_letter_code
_entity_poly.pdbx_strand_id
1 'polypeptide(L)'
;MLRIRPEQLLSLQQPRIDAYLEKILPVLEEKFPDPYENQGGDEGVTAIVHNALSIAQHNGLEREGDVTALASLMLVFGGDLLDQPDNGWMRETLRSTSIANEDKMTMILERMAAT
;
A
#
# COMPACT_ATOMS: atom_id res chain seq x y z
N MET A 1 13.50 25.38 -22.41
CA MET A 1 13.17 23.95 -22.25
C MET A 1 13.45 23.58 -20.81
N LEU A 2 12.42 23.32 -20.01
CA LEU A 2 12.58 23.03 -18.58
C LEU A 2 13.18 21.62 -18.44
N ARG A 3 14.38 21.50 -17.84
CA ARG A 3 14.98 20.20 -17.49
C ARG A 3 14.70 19.94 -16.02
N ILE A 4 13.66 19.15 -15.74
CA ILE A 4 13.34 18.71 -14.38
C ILE A 4 14.35 17.63 -13.98
N ARG A 5 15.06 17.84 -12.87
CA ARG A 5 15.95 16.82 -12.32
C ARG A 5 15.16 15.84 -11.44
N PRO A 6 15.56 14.55 -11.35
CA PRO A 6 14.87 13.56 -10.53
C PRO A 6 14.65 13.99 -9.08
N GLU A 7 15.61 14.71 -8.48
CA GLU A 7 15.52 15.19 -7.10
C GLU A 7 14.41 16.23 -6.93
N GLN A 8 14.16 17.04 -7.97
CA GLN A 8 13.08 18.02 -7.98
C GLN A 8 11.70 17.34 -8.11
N LEU A 9 11.63 16.25 -8.88
CA LEU A 9 10.43 15.43 -9.00
C LEU A 9 10.03 14.79 -7.65
N LEU A 10 11.01 14.30 -6.89
CA LEU A 10 10.78 13.75 -5.56
C LEU A 10 10.25 14.81 -4.58
N SER A 11 10.84 16.01 -4.57
CA SER A 11 10.37 17.12 -3.72
C SER A 11 8.94 17.57 -4.01
N LEU A 12 8.43 17.33 -5.23
CA LEU A 12 7.05 17.65 -5.60
C LEU A 12 6.04 16.60 -5.12
N GLN A 13 6.48 15.36 -4.90
CA GLN A 13 5.62 14.28 -4.42
C GLN A 13 5.54 14.21 -2.90
N GLN A 14 6.61 14.64 -2.20
CA GLN A 14 6.71 14.54 -0.74
C GLN A 14 5.50 15.17 -0.01
N PRO A 15 5.05 16.40 -0.33
CA PRO A 15 3.91 16.99 0.40
C PRO A 15 2.60 16.22 0.22
N ARG A 16 2.43 15.53 -0.92
CA ARG A 16 1.25 14.69 -1.15
C ARG A 16 1.33 13.39 -0.35
N ILE A 17 2.53 12.82 -0.22
CA ILE A 17 2.76 11.64 0.60
C ILE A 17 2.56 11.97 2.08
N ASP A 18 3.09 13.10 2.54
CA ASP A 18 2.93 13.56 3.93
C ASP A 18 1.45 13.78 4.26
N ALA A 19 0.71 14.49 3.40
CA ALA A 19 -0.73 14.68 3.58
C ALA A 19 -1.53 13.37 3.56
N TYR A 20 -1.08 12.38 2.79
CA TYR A 20 -1.69 11.05 2.80
C TYR A 20 -1.39 10.30 4.10
N LEU A 21 -0.17 10.36 4.62
CA LEU A 21 0.24 9.77 5.89
C LEU A 21 -0.56 10.37 7.06
N GLU A 22 -0.67 11.70 7.13
CA GLU A 22 -1.46 12.41 8.15
C GLU A 22 -2.93 11.96 8.16
N LYS A 23 -3.46 11.59 6.99
CA LYS A 23 -4.83 11.09 6.85
C LYS A 23 -4.97 9.62 7.24
N ILE A 24 -4.01 8.77 6.87
CA ILE A 24 -4.18 7.32 6.96
C ILE A 24 -3.71 6.71 8.28
N LEU A 25 -2.66 7.26 8.90
CA LEU A 25 -2.12 6.73 10.15
C LEU A 25 -3.18 6.64 11.26
N PRO A 26 -3.98 7.70 11.54
CA PRO A 26 -5.02 7.61 12.57
C PRO A 26 -6.10 6.56 12.25
N VAL A 27 -6.39 6.35 10.97
CA VAL A 27 -7.38 5.35 10.54
C VAL A 27 -6.85 3.93 10.75
N LEU A 28 -5.55 3.71 10.52
CA LEU A 28 -4.92 2.41 10.75
C LEU A 28 -4.80 2.12 12.24
N GLU A 29 -4.45 3.12 13.05
CA GLU A 29 -4.43 3.01 14.51
C GLU A 29 -5.81 2.66 15.07
N GLU A 30 -6.86 3.39 14.65
CA GLU A 30 -8.23 3.16 15.10
C GLU A 30 -8.75 1.76 14.71
N LYS A 31 -8.45 1.30 13.49
CA LYS A 31 -8.97 0.03 12.97
C LYS A 31 -8.17 -1.18 13.43
N PHE A 32 -6.87 -1.03 13.62
CA PHE A 32 -5.95 -2.13 13.88
C PHE A 32 -4.98 -1.76 15.02
N PRO A 33 -5.48 -1.44 16.23
CA PRO A 33 -4.63 -0.91 17.30
C PRO A 33 -3.51 -1.88 17.70
N ASP A 34 -3.80 -3.18 17.84
CA ASP A 34 -2.77 -4.15 18.22
C ASP A 34 -1.72 -4.34 17.09
N PRO A 35 -2.09 -4.57 15.82
CA PRO A 35 -1.10 -4.58 14.73
C PRO A 35 -0.30 -3.28 14.61
N TYR A 36 -0.95 -2.12 14.81
CA TYR A 36 -0.32 -0.80 14.74
C TYR A 36 0.79 -0.66 15.78
N GLU A 37 0.48 -0.97 17.04
CA GLU A 37 1.45 -0.92 18.13
C GLU A 37 2.57 -1.96 17.96
N ASN A 38 2.21 -3.18 17.52
CA ASN A 38 3.19 -4.25 17.30
C ASN A 38 4.21 -3.93 16.21
N GLN A 39 3.88 -3.02 15.27
CA GLN A 39 4.83 -2.54 14.27
C GLN A 39 5.67 -1.36 14.75
N GLY A 40 5.49 -0.89 15.99
CA GLY A 40 6.22 0.27 16.52
C GLY A 40 5.52 1.60 16.29
N GLY A 41 4.19 1.60 16.16
CA GLY A 41 3.38 2.80 16.02
C GLY A 41 3.63 3.56 14.72
N ASP A 42 3.52 4.89 14.77
CA ASP A 42 3.61 5.77 13.60
C ASP A 42 4.86 5.53 12.74
N GLU A 43 6.03 5.33 13.36
CA GLU A 43 7.29 5.17 12.63
C GLU A 43 7.29 3.88 11.79
N GLY A 44 6.92 2.75 12.41
CA GLY A 44 6.88 1.47 11.71
C GLY A 44 5.74 1.37 10.70
N VAL A 45 4.57 1.91 11.03
CA VAL A 45 3.43 1.91 10.11
C VAL A 45 3.66 2.85 8.94
N THR A 46 4.37 3.97 9.14
CA THR A 46 4.80 4.85 8.03
C THR A 46 5.66 4.08 7.02
N ALA A 47 6.59 3.24 7.48
CA ALA A 47 7.39 2.40 6.59
C ALA A 47 6.52 1.40 5.79
N ILE A 48 5.49 0.82 6.42
CA ILE A 48 4.52 -0.06 5.75
C ILE A 48 3.73 0.70 4.68
N VAL A 49 3.22 1.89 4.99
CA VAL A 49 2.46 2.71 4.05
C VAL A 49 3.33 3.14 2.87
N HIS A 50 4.60 3.51 3.10
CA HIS A 50 5.53 3.79 2.01
C HIS A 50 5.79 2.58 1.11
N ASN A 51 5.94 1.39 1.70
CA ASN A 51 6.10 0.16 0.92
C ASN A 51 4.83 -0.12 0.09
N ALA A 52 3.64 0.02 0.68
CA ALA A 52 2.37 -0.12 -0.01
C ALA A 52 2.22 0.88 -1.17
N LEU A 53 2.60 2.15 -0.97
CA LEU A 53 2.64 3.17 -2.04
C LEU A 53 3.57 2.77 -3.18
N SER A 54 4.76 2.28 -2.86
CA SER A 54 5.72 1.80 -3.86
C SER A 54 5.14 0.63 -4.67
N ILE A 55 4.58 -0.37 -4.00
CA ILE A 55 3.95 -1.53 -4.65
C ILE A 55 2.77 -1.07 -5.53
N ALA A 56 1.92 -0.21 -4.99
CA ALA A 56 0.78 0.34 -5.72
C ALA A 56 1.21 1.05 -7.01
N GLN A 57 2.20 1.93 -6.92
CA GLN A 57 2.74 2.66 -8.07
C GLN A 57 3.32 1.71 -9.12
N HIS A 58 4.06 0.68 -8.71
CA HIS A 58 4.65 -0.30 -9.63
C HIS A 58 3.60 -1.18 -10.34
N ASN A 59 2.42 -1.36 -9.74
CA ASN A 59 1.34 -2.20 -10.27
C ASN A 59 0.17 -1.39 -10.87
N GLY A 60 0.32 -0.07 -10.98
CA GLY A 60 -0.68 0.82 -11.57
C GLY A 60 -1.92 1.05 -10.71
N LEU A 61 -1.81 0.84 -9.39
CA LEU A 61 -2.88 1.17 -8.43
C LEU A 61 -2.81 2.67 -8.12
N GLU A 62 -3.71 3.45 -8.71
CA GLU A 62 -3.66 4.92 -8.63
C GLU A 62 -4.60 5.50 -7.55
N ARG A 63 -5.54 4.70 -7.03
CA ARG A 63 -6.53 5.18 -6.07
C ARG A 63 -6.01 5.06 -4.65
N GLU A 64 -6.24 6.10 -3.84
CA GLU A 64 -5.90 6.08 -2.41
C GLU A 64 -6.55 4.90 -1.67
N GLY A 65 -7.75 4.48 -2.07
CA GLY A 65 -8.44 3.32 -1.50
C GLY A 65 -7.67 2.01 -1.71
N ASP A 66 -7.06 1.84 -2.88
CA ASP A 66 -6.29 0.65 -3.23
C ASP A 66 -5.00 0.58 -2.39
N VAL A 67 -4.31 1.72 -2.27
CA VAL A 67 -3.13 1.85 -1.40
C VAL A 67 -3.48 1.58 0.06
N THR A 68 -4.59 2.15 0.53
CA THR A 68 -5.08 1.99 1.90
C THR A 68 -5.40 0.53 2.20
N ALA A 69 -6.08 -0.17 1.29
CA ALA A 69 -6.37 -1.58 1.42
C ALA A 69 -5.08 -2.40 1.46
N LEU A 70 -4.13 -2.14 0.56
CA LEU A 70 -2.84 -2.83 0.55
C LEU A 70 -2.04 -2.60 1.84
N ALA A 71 -1.97 -1.36 2.32
CA ALA A 71 -1.29 -1.02 3.58
C ALA A 71 -1.96 -1.71 4.78
N SER A 72 -3.29 -1.77 4.80
CA SER A 72 -4.05 -2.49 5.84
C SER A 72 -3.72 -3.99 5.83
N LEU A 73 -3.67 -4.60 4.65
CA LEU A 73 -3.31 -6.01 4.52
C LEU A 73 -1.87 -6.27 4.99
N MET A 74 -0.93 -5.42 4.60
CA MET A 74 0.47 -5.54 5.03
C MET A 74 0.65 -5.29 6.54
N LEU A 75 -0.16 -4.41 7.13
CA LEU A 75 -0.14 -4.18 8.56
C LEU A 75 -0.61 -5.42 9.33
N VAL A 76 -1.72 -6.02 8.89
CA VAL A 76 -2.36 -7.16 9.59
C VAL A 76 -1.63 -8.48 9.35
N PHE A 77 -1.17 -8.73 8.12
CA PHE A 77 -0.61 -10.02 7.72
C PHE A 77 0.92 -10.02 7.56
N GLY A 78 1.56 -8.87 7.75
CA GLY A 78 3.01 -8.69 7.67
C GLY A 78 3.47 -7.92 6.43
N GLY A 79 4.54 -7.14 6.58
CA GLY A 79 5.11 -6.33 5.49
C GLY A 79 5.66 -7.14 4.31
N ASP A 80 5.91 -8.43 4.52
CA ASP A 80 6.35 -9.41 3.52
C ASP A 80 5.19 -10.22 2.93
N LEU A 81 3.93 -9.80 3.14
CA LEU A 81 2.71 -10.51 2.72
C LEU A 81 2.79 -11.05 1.29
N LEU A 82 3.32 -10.26 0.34
CA LEU A 82 3.43 -10.65 -1.08
C LEU A 82 4.54 -11.67 -1.37
N ASP A 83 5.46 -11.86 -0.42
CA ASP A 83 6.59 -12.78 -0.51
C ASP A 83 6.36 -14.12 0.18
N GLN A 84 5.28 -14.23 0.96
CA GLN A 84 4.86 -15.47 1.59
C GLN A 84 4.42 -16.51 0.54
N PRO A 85 4.85 -17.79 0.66
CA PRO A 85 4.56 -18.84 -0.33
C PRO A 85 3.07 -19.00 -0.65
N ASP A 86 2.21 -18.90 0.35
CA ASP A 86 0.76 -19.11 0.21
C ASP A 86 0.05 -17.91 -0.46
N ASN A 87 0.74 -16.77 -0.56
CA ASN A 87 0.21 -15.52 -1.13
C ASN A 87 0.75 -15.21 -2.53
N GLY A 88 1.40 -16.18 -3.19
CA GLY A 88 1.90 -16.02 -4.56
C GLY A 88 0.82 -15.53 -5.53
N TRP A 89 -0.44 -15.94 -5.31
CA TRP A 89 -1.59 -15.51 -6.09
C TRP A 89 -1.84 -13.99 -6.02
N MET A 90 -1.58 -13.33 -4.88
CA MET A 90 -1.78 -11.87 -4.75
C MET A 90 -0.82 -11.14 -5.67
N ARG A 91 0.44 -11.57 -5.68
CA ARG A 91 1.48 -11.03 -6.55
C ARG A 91 1.13 -11.24 -8.02
N GLU A 92 0.60 -12.41 -8.38
CA GLU A 92 0.12 -12.71 -9.73
C GLU A 92 -1.04 -11.80 -10.13
N THR A 93 -2.03 -11.60 -9.25
CA THR A 93 -3.15 -10.67 -9.47
C THR A 93 -2.66 -9.25 -9.70
N LEU A 94 -1.74 -8.75 -8.85
CA LEU A 94 -1.18 -7.40 -8.98
C LEU A 94 -0.44 -7.19 -10.32
N ARG A 95 0.29 -8.21 -10.78
CA ARG A 95 1.08 -8.17 -12.03
C ARG A 95 0.27 -8.50 -13.28
N SER A 96 -0.94 -9.02 -13.13
CA SER A 96 -1.75 -9.44 -14.26
C SER A 96 -2.10 -8.25 -15.15
N THR A 97 -1.89 -8.41 -16.46
CA THR A 97 -2.35 -7.48 -17.50
C THR A 97 -3.75 -7.83 -18.01
N SER A 98 -4.29 -8.99 -17.63
CA SER A 98 -5.66 -9.40 -17.98
C SER A 98 -6.71 -8.88 -17.01
N ILE A 99 -6.28 -8.31 -15.88
CA ILE A 99 -7.14 -7.71 -14.85
C ILE A 99 -6.93 -6.20 -14.92
N ALA A 100 -8.04 -5.44 -15.02
CA ALA A 100 -7.99 -3.99 -14.99
C ALA A 100 -7.43 -3.51 -13.64
N ASN A 101 -6.62 -2.45 -13.64
CA ASN A 101 -5.93 -2.01 -12.42
C ASN A 101 -6.91 -1.68 -11.29
N GLU A 102 -8.05 -1.09 -11.64
CA GLU A 102 -9.17 -0.78 -10.75
C GLU A 102 -9.81 -2.00 -10.06
N ASP A 103 -9.65 -3.20 -10.62
CA ASP A 103 -10.30 -4.42 -10.14
C ASP A 103 -9.36 -5.30 -9.30
N LYS A 104 -8.04 -5.08 -9.41
CA LYS A 104 -7.02 -5.91 -8.76
C LYS A 104 -7.21 -5.98 -7.26
N MET A 105 -7.36 -4.84 -6.59
CA MET A 105 -7.52 -4.80 -5.14
C MET A 105 -8.87 -5.37 -4.69
N THR A 106 -9.94 -5.12 -5.45
CA THR A 106 -11.25 -5.73 -5.18
C THR A 106 -11.15 -7.26 -5.21
N MET A 107 -10.54 -7.83 -6.25
CA MET A 107 -10.34 -9.28 -6.35
C MET A 107 -9.50 -9.86 -5.21
N ILE A 108 -8.46 -9.14 -4.77
CA ILE A 108 -7.64 -9.55 -3.63
C ILE A 108 -8.46 -9.58 -2.34
N LEU A 109 -9.21 -8.52 -2.06
CA LEU A 109 -10.03 -8.42 -0.86
C LEU A 109 -11.15 -9.47 -0.84
N GLU A 110 -11.82 -9.69 -1.97
CA GLU A 110 -12.86 -10.72 -2.10
C GLU A 110 -12.31 -12.13 -1.83
N ARG A 111 -11.13 -12.45 -2.36
CA ARG A 111 -10.50 -13.75 -2.14
C ARG A 111 -10.03 -13.94 -0.70
N MET A 112 -9.50 -12.89 -0.07
CA MET A 112 -9.13 -12.94 1.35
C MET A 112 -10.35 -13.13 2.25
N ALA A 113 -11.50 -12.51 1.93
CA ALA A 113 -12.74 -12.68 2.69
C ALA A 113 -13.38 -14.07 2.54
N ALA A 114 -13.03 -14.81 1.49
CA ALA A 114 -13.53 -16.15 1.22
C ALA A 114 -12.68 -17.28 1.86
N THR A 115 -11.58 -16.92 2.54
CA THR A 115 -10.64 -17.85 3.19
C THR A 115 -10.91 -17.90 4.69
#